data_AF-A0A943FPT8-F1
#
_entry.id   AF-A0A943FPT8-F1
#
_cell.length_a   1.000
_cell.length_b   1.000
_cell.length_c   1.000
_cell.angle_alpha   90.00
_cell.angle_beta   90.00
_cell.angle_gamma   90.00
#
_symmetry.space_group_name_H-M   'P 1'
#
loop_
_entity.id
_entity.type
_entity.pdbx_description
1 polymer ?
#
loop_
_entity_poly.entity_id
_entity_poly.type
_entity_poly.pdbx_seq_one_letter_code
_entity_poly.pdbx_strand_id
1 'polypeptide(L)'
;MKRNRSGFTLMEMLIVIALIAVLIAIAIPVFASQLEKSREATDLANVRAAYAQVSTEAQLGNFEATVTVNLKQKKADWQSVDPVNIGGIVHYKDQGDTDNWKGVASPNGTCVVSYSADRGIIFTWNGKADPSGQKYPFNTKETDFFQLLYDTDFWSKMQTNSNFEFDSRCPDSEYVPTITAAIEKLDNSLLQQPDCTWAFLGSGIDGKKADRYLFWTSLNTDKVGAGKEIPVIVQTGDGKYYVSETTTGKRTKNGSEYVAVSQSLTSQNQYKQILKNGEAFSSLEEAYDAYLSALGNSKYDSVRGS
;
A
#
# COMPACT_ATOMS: atom_id res chain seq x y z
N MET A 1 -45.51 27.98 8.49
CA MET A 1 -45.20 27.02 7.41
C MET A 1 -44.57 25.77 8.02
N LYS A 2 -45.26 24.62 7.98
CA LYS A 2 -44.67 23.31 8.37
C LYS A 2 -43.69 22.89 7.26
N ARG A 3 -42.41 22.75 7.58
CA ARG A 3 -41.40 22.16 6.69
C ARG A 3 -41.64 20.65 6.64
N ASN A 4 -42.22 20.14 5.56
CA ASN A 4 -42.19 18.71 5.25
C ASN A 4 -40.73 18.31 4.99
N ARG A 5 -40.09 17.68 5.96
CA ARG A 5 -38.82 16.99 5.75
C ARG A 5 -39.15 15.59 5.25
N SER A 6 -39.11 15.39 3.93
CA SER A 6 -39.05 14.05 3.34
C SER A 6 -37.67 13.47 3.64
N GLY A 7 -37.60 12.57 4.62
CA GLY A 7 -36.40 11.76 4.87
C GLY A 7 -36.34 10.58 3.89
N PHE A 8 -35.14 10.16 3.53
CA PHE A 8 -34.93 8.94 2.76
C PHE A 8 -35.43 7.73 3.55
N THR A 9 -36.14 6.84 2.88
CA THR A 9 -36.57 5.56 3.44
C THR A 9 -35.40 4.58 3.51
N LEU A 10 -35.46 3.63 4.46
CA LEU A 10 -34.47 2.56 4.57
C LEU A 10 -34.34 1.76 3.26
N MET A 11 -35.46 1.55 2.56
CA MET A 11 -35.47 0.82 1.29
C MET A 11 -34.72 1.57 0.18
N GLU A 12 -34.87 2.89 0.09
CA GLU A 12 -34.12 3.70 -0.87
C GLU A 12 -32.61 3.64 -0.60
N MET A 13 -32.20 3.69 0.66
CA MET A 13 -30.79 3.56 1.02
C MET A 13 -30.22 2.17 0.71
N LEU A 14 -30.99 1.10 0.92
CA LEU A 14 -30.56 -0.26 0.59
C LEU A 14 -30.34 -0.46 -0.93
N ILE A 15 -31.24 0.09 -1.76
CA ILE A 15 -31.10 0.02 -3.22
C ILE A 15 -29.85 0.79 -3.67
N VAL A 16 -29.61 1.97 -3.11
CA VAL A 16 -28.43 2.79 -3.44
C VAL A 16 -27.13 2.05 -3.08
N ILE A 17 -27.05 1.45 -1.90
CA ILE A 17 -25.87 0.67 -1.47
C ILE A 17 -25.64 -0.52 -2.42
N ALA A 18 -26.69 -1.25 -2.78
CA ALA A 18 -26.57 -2.39 -3.71
C ALA A 18 -26.06 -1.95 -5.09
N LEU A 19 -26.54 -0.83 -5.62
CA LEU A 19 -26.06 -0.28 -6.89
C LEU A 19 -24.59 0.16 -6.80
N ILE A 20 -24.20 0.82 -5.72
CA ILE A 20 -22.80 1.23 -5.49
C ILE A 20 -21.88 0.00 -5.45
N ALA A 21 -22.28 -1.08 -4.77
CA ALA A 21 -21.49 -2.32 -4.70
C ALA A 21 -21.23 -2.92 -6.10
N VAL A 22 -22.26 -2.99 -6.96
CA VAL A 22 -22.13 -3.49 -8.33
C VAL A 22 -21.22 -2.58 -9.17
N LEU A 23 -21.35 -1.26 -9.03
CA LEU A 23 -20.50 -0.31 -9.75
C LEU A 23 -19.03 -0.42 -9.32
N ILE A 24 -18.76 -0.54 -8.02
CA ILE A 24 -17.40 -0.71 -7.48
C ILE A 24 -16.76 -2.01 -8.00
N ALA A 25 -17.53 -3.11 -8.03
CA ALA A 25 -17.04 -4.41 -8.50
C ALA A 25 -16.52 -4.37 -9.95
N ILE A 26 -17.10 -3.55 -10.81
CA ILE A 26 -16.64 -3.36 -12.21
C ILE A 26 -15.57 -2.27 -12.28
N ALA A 27 -15.72 -1.19 -11.51
CA ALA A 27 -14.83 -0.04 -11.58
C ALA A 27 -13.40 -0.35 -11.10
N ILE A 28 -13.23 -1.13 -10.03
CA ILE A 28 -11.89 -1.42 -9.47
C ILE A 28 -11.01 -2.18 -10.46
N PRO A 29 -11.43 -3.33 -11.05
CA PRO A 29 -10.61 -4.04 -12.02
C PRO A 29 -10.27 -3.19 -13.25
N VAL A 30 -11.23 -2.39 -13.73
CA VAL A 30 -11.02 -1.49 -14.86
C VAL A 30 -10.00 -0.40 -14.52
N PHE A 31 -10.15 0.25 -13.37
CA PHE A 31 -9.23 1.29 -12.94
C PHE A 31 -7.82 0.74 -12.68
N ALA A 32 -7.71 -0.43 -12.06
CA ALA A 32 -6.45 -1.14 -11.88
C ALA A 32 -5.78 -1.48 -13.22
N SER A 33 -6.56 -1.93 -14.22
CA SER A 33 -6.04 -2.17 -15.57
C SER A 33 -5.56 -0.88 -16.24
N GLN A 34 -6.29 0.23 -16.11
CA GLN A 34 -5.91 1.52 -16.70
C GLN A 34 -4.66 2.11 -16.03
N LEU A 35 -4.54 1.99 -14.70
CA LEU A 35 -3.33 2.37 -13.98
C LEU A 35 -2.12 1.56 -14.45
N GLU A 36 -2.29 0.26 -14.65
CA GLU A 36 -1.21 -0.59 -15.15
C GLU A 36 -0.78 -0.19 -16.56
N LYS A 37 -1.73 0.04 -17.47
CA LYS A 37 -1.45 0.56 -18.82
C LYS A 37 -0.71 1.91 -18.77
N SER A 38 -1.06 2.79 -17.83
CA SER A 38 -0.38 4.08 -17.66
C SER A 38 1.07 3.93 -17.18
N ARG A 39 1.33 2.94 -16.31
CA ARG A 39 2.69 2.63 -15.84
C ARG A 39 3.52 2.05 -16.98
N GLU A 40 2.99 1.07 -17.71
CA GLU A 40 3.64 0.49 -18.89
C GLU A 40 3.94 1.56 -19.96
N ALA A 41 3.00 2.46 -20.25
CA ALA A 41 3.22 3.55 -21.19
C ALA A 41 4.37 4.49 -20.74
N THR A 42 4.48 4.74 -19.43
CA THR A 42 5.56 5.54 -18.85
C THR A 42 6.90 4.81 -18.97
N ASP A 43 6.94 3.53 -18.63
CA ASP A 43 8.14 2.69 -18.74
C ASP A 43 8.63 2.64 -20.20
N LEU A 44 7.72 2.41 -21.15
CA LEU A 44 8.04 2.38 -22.58
C LEU A 44 8.56 3.73 -23.08
N ALA A 45 7.99 4.85 -22.61
CA ALA A 45 8.49 6.18 -22.96
C ALA A 45 9.91 6.42 -22.42
N ASN A 46 10.17 6.04 -21.16
CA ASN A 46 11.49 6.18 -20.55
C ASN A 46 12.54 5.28 -21.22
N VAL A 47 12.19 4.04 -21.58
CA VAL A 47 13.10 3.14 -22.31
C VAL A 47 13.36 3.64 -23.73
N ARG A 48 12.38 4.24 -24.41
CA ARG A 48 12.59 4.91 -25.71
C ARG A 48 13.54 6.11 -25.60
N ALA A 49 13.44 6.89 -24.53
CA ALA A 49 14.37 7.98 -24.27
C ALA A 49 15.80 7.45 -24.00
N ALA A 50 15.94 6.41 -23.19
CA ALA A 50 17.20 5.74 -22.93
C ALA A 50 17.82 5.14 -24.22
N TYR A 51 17.00 4.50 -25.07
CA TYR A 51 17.40 4.03 -26.40
C TYR A 51 17.99 5.17 -27.24
N ALA A 52 17.30 6.31 -27.32
CA ALA A 52 17.76 7.45 -28.12
C ALA A 52 19.08 8.01 -27.58
N GLN A 53 19.23 8.07 -26.26
CA GLN A 53 20.46 8.52 -25.61
C GLN A 53 21.63 7.59 -25.94
N VAL A 54 21.50 6.29 -25.67
CA VAL A 54 22.57 5.31 -25.93
C VAL A 54 22.90 5.22 -27.42
N SER A 55 21.90 5.34 -28.30
CA SER A 55 22.12 5.40 -29.75
C SER A 55 22.94 6.63 -30.17
N THR A 56 22.70 7.78 -29.53
CA THR A 56 23.45 9.01 -29.80
C THR A 56 24.90 8.89 -29.32
N GLU A 57 25.11 8.36 -28.11
CA GLU A 57 26.44 8.10 -27.56
C GLU A 57 27.26 7.16 -28.47
N ALA A 58 26.64 6.08 -28.94
CA ALA A 58 27.27 5.16 -29.88
C ALA A 58 27.64 5.83 -31.20
N GLN A 59 26.80 6.72 -31.74
CA GLN A 59 27.12 7.50 -32.95
C GLN A 59 28.29 8.47 -32.75
N LEU A 60 28.48 8.96 -31.53
CA LEU A 60 29.61 9.80 -31.13
C LEU A 60 30.87 8.99 -30.78
N GLY A 61 30.82 7.66 -30.91
CA GLY A 61 31.94 6.74 -30.68
C GLY A 61 32.06 6.22 -29.24
N ASN A 62 31.10 6.53 -28.37
CA ASN A 62 31.04 6.02 -27.01
C ASN A 62 30.15 4.77 -26.94
N PHE A 63 30.74 3.60 -27.13
CA PHE A 63 30.03 2.32 -27.14
C PHE A 63 29.81 1.71 -25.74
N GLU A 64 30.41 2.29 -24.70
CA GLU A 64 30.27 1.82 -23.31
C GLU A 64 29.12 2.50 -22.57
N ALA A 65 28.46 3.49 -23.18
CA ALA A 65 27.32 4.18 -22.61
C ALA A 65 26.19 3.19 -22.29
N THR A 66 25.73 3.23 -21.04
CA THR A 66 24.57 2.46 -20.58
C THR A 66 23.62 3.37 -19.82
N VAL A 67 22.32 3.11 -19.98
CA VAL A 67 21.27 3.84 -19.26
C VAL A 67 20.36 2.81 -18.59
N THR A 68 20.19 2.94 -17.28
CA THR A 68 19.29 2.09 -16.50
C THR A 68 17.98 2.82 -16.26
N VAL A 69 16.88 2.21 -16.70
CA VAL A 69 15.51 2.68 -16.46
C VAL A 69 14.88 1.83 -15.36
N ASN A 70 14.41 2.47 -14.30
CA ASN A 70 13.65 1.81 -13.24
C ASN A 70 12.18 1.68 -13.66
N LEU A 71 11.67 0.46 -13.74
CA LEU A 71 10.30 0.18 -14.20
C LEU A 71 9.27 0.51 -13.11
N LYS A 72 8.11 0.99 -13.54
CA LYS A 72 6.97 1.39 -12.71
C LYS A 72 5.82 0.39 -12.77
N GLN A 73 5.76 -0.45 -13.80
CA GLN A 73 4.76 -1.51 -13.93
C GLN A 73 4.73 -2.42 -12.70
N LYS A 74 3.55 -2.95 -12.39
CA LYS A 74 3.28 -3.85 -11.26
C LYS A 74 2.86 -5.25 -11.70
N LYS A 75 2.74 -5.50 -13.01
CA LYS A 75 2.62 -6.84 -13.57
C LYS A 75 3.89 -7.23 -14.32
N ALA A 76 4.17 -8.53 -14.29
CA ALA A 76 5.22 -9.11 -15.12
C ALA A 76 4.77 -9.12 -16.57
N ASP A 77 5.70 -8.78 -17.44
CA ASP A 77 5.51 -8.66 -18.89
C ASP A 77 4.55 -7.54 -19.29
N TRP A 78 4.53 -7.22 -20.57
CA TRP A 78 3.66 -6.19 -21.14
C TRP A 78 2.23 -6.72 -21.25
N GLN A 79 1.28 -6.01 -20.64
CA GLN A 79 -0.15 -6.37 -20.66
C GLN A 79 -0.93 -5.51 -21.65
N SER A 80 -0.40 -4.33 -21.97
CA SER A 80 -1.07 -3.34 -22.81
C SER A 80 -0.68 -3.40 -24.28
N VAL A 81 0.48 -3.98 -24.59
CA VAL A 81 1.09 -3.97 -25.92
C VAL A 81 1.76 -5.30 -26.22
N ASP A 82 1.49 -5.84 -27.40
CA ASP A 82 2.16 -7.01 -27.97
C ASP A 82 1.97 -6.96 -29.52
N PRO A 83 3.06 -6.81 -30.32
CA PRO A 83 4.45 -6.73 -29.90
C PRO A 83 4.85 -5.36 -29.34
N VAL A 84 5.93 -5.34 -28.58
CA VAL A 84 6.58 -4.10 -28.14
C VAL A 84 7.53 -3.63 -29.23
N ASN A 85 7.48 -2.33 -29.58
CA ASN A 85 8.39 -1.71 -30.53
C ASN A 85 9.13 -0.51 -29.91
N ILE A 86 10.46 -0.62 -29.85
CA ILE A 86 11.38 0.41 -29.34
C ILE A 86 12.47 0.64 -30.39
N GLY A 87 12.43 1.79 -31.06
CA GLY A 87 13.48 2.16 -32.02
C GLY A 87 13.63 1.17 -33.19
N GLY A 88 12.56 0.49 -33.59
CA GLY A 88 12.58 -0.51 -34.67
C GLY A 88 12.93 -1.93 -34.20
N ILE A 89 13.33 -2.12 -32.94
CA ILE A 89 13.45 -3.44 -32.32
C ILE A 89 12.05 -3.87 -31.90
N VAL A 90 11.56 -4.97 -32.45
CA VAL A 90 10.22 -5.54 -32.21
C VAL A 90 10.37 -6.86 -31.46
N HIS A 91 9.64 -7.01 -30.35
CA HIS A 91 9.65 -8.24 -29.53
C HIS A 91 8.21 -8.64 -29.17
N TYR A 92 7.92 -9.93 -29.29
CA TYR A 92 6.62 -10.52 -28.97
C TYR A 92 6.65 -11.19 -27.60
N LYS A 93 5.50 -11.21 -26.92
CA LYS A 93 5.39 -11.79 -25.58
C LYS A 93 5.81 -13.26 -25.48
N ASP A 94 5.46 -14.04 -26.49
CA ASP A 94 5.78 -15.47 -26.58
C ASP A 94 7.18 -15.74 -27.15
N GLN A 95 7.90 -14.69 -27.53
CA GLN A 95 9.28 -14.77 -28.00
C GLN A 95 10.22 -14.77 -26.79
N GLY A 96 11.11 -15.78 -26.74
CA GLY A 96 12.20 -15.79 -25.77
C GLY A 96 13.23 -14.68 -26.04
N ASP A 97 14.42 -14.84 -25.47
CA ASP A 97 15.53 -13.91 -25.69
C ASP A 97 15.89 -13.81 -27.18
N THR A 98 16.13 -12.59 -27.64
CA THR A 98 16.68 -12.26 -28.98
C THR A 98 18.02 -11.57 -28.82
N ASP A 99 18.71 -11.24 -29.92
CA ASP A 99 20.00 -10.54 -29.85
C ASP A 99 19.90 -9.17 -29.16
N ASN A 100 18.77 -8.48 -29.34
CA ASN A 100 18.53 -7.13 -28.84
C ASN A 100 17.61 -7.07 -27.62
N TRP A 101 17.07 -8.20 -27.17
CA TRP A 101 16.11 -8.28 -26.07
C TRP A 101 16.39 -9.47 -25.17
N LYS A 102 16.78 -9.21 -23.92
CA LYS A 102 17.14 -10.22 -22.93
C LYS A 102 16.25 -10.09 -21.70
N GLY A 103 15.57 -11.16 -21.31
CA GLY A 103 14.70 -11.20 -20.14
C GLY A 103 13.33 -10.56 -20.36
N VAL A 104 12.58 -10.45 -19.25
CA VAL A 104 11.18 -9.99 -19.22
C VAL A 104 11.03 -8.81 -18.26
N ALA A 105 10.33 -7.76 -18.72
CA ALA A 105 9.97 -6.63 -17.89
C ALA A 105 9.18 -7.11 -16.66
N SER A 106 9.60 -6.75 -15.46
CA SER A 106 9.04 -7.30 -14.21
C SER A 106 8.73 -6.20 -13.20
N PRO A 107 7.80 -6.43 -12.25
CA PRO A 107 7.51 -5.48 -11.19
C PRO A 107 8.76 -5.12 -10.39
N ASN A 108 8.97 -3.82 -10.14
CA ASN A 108 10.19 -3.29 -9.50
C ASN A 108 11.50 -3.67 -10.22
N GLY A 109 11.40 -4.06 -11.50
CA GLY A 109 12.53 -4.39 -12.34
C GLY A 109 13.22 -3.15 -12.91
N THR A 110 14.29 -3.40 -13.65
CA THR A 110 15.01 -2.39 -14.41
C THR A 110 15.16 -2.84 -15.86
N CYS A 111 15.24 -1.88 -16.78
CA CYS A 111 15.72 -2.10 -18.14
C CYS A 111 17.09 -1.43 -18.25
N VAL A 112 18.13 -2.21 -18.50
CA VAL A 112 19.44 -1.68 -18.86
C VAL A 112 19.51 -1.61 -20.38
N VAL A 113 19.65 -0.39 -20.90
CA VAL A 113 19.86 -0.13 -22.32
C VAL A 113 21.36 0.02 -22.55
N SER A 114 21.92 -0.82 -23.43
CA SER A 114 23.34 -0.81 -23.77
C SER A 114 23.52 -0.91 -25.29
N TYR A 115 24.76 -0.73 -25.76
CA TYR A 115 25.11 -0.86 -27.17
C TYR A 115 26.14 -1.98 -27.38
N SER A 116 26.03 -2.68 -28.50
CA SER A 116 27.00 -3.67 -28.97
C SER A 116 27.29 -3.42 -30.45
N ALA A 117 28.57 -3.37 -30.85
CA ALA A 117 28.95 -3.01 -32.22
C ALA A 117 28.44 -3.98 -33.29
N ASP A 118 28.22 -5.24 -32.93
CA ASP A 118 27.72 -6.31 -33.81
C ASP A 118 26.19 -6.34 -33.93
N ARG A 119 25.47 -5.92 -32.89
CA ARG A 119 24.02 -6.12 -32.74
C ARG A 119 23.23 -4.82 -32.61
N GLY A 120 23.88 -3.69 -32.35
CA GLY A 120 23.22 -2.42 -32.04
C GLY A 120 22.77 -2.34 -30.58
N ILE A 121 21.63 -1.69 -30.33
CA ILE A 121 21.09 -1.51 -28.97
C ILE A 121 20.57 -2.82 -28.40
N ILE A 122 20.88 -3.11 -27.14
CA ILE A 122 20.39 -4.27 -26.40
C ILE A 122 19.59 -3.77 -25.20
N PHE A 123 18.39 -4.35 -25.02
CA PHE A 123 17.58 -4.20 -23.82
C PHE A 123 17.77 -5.41 -22.92
N THR A 124 18.28 -5.19 -21.71
CA THR A 124 18.38 -6.22 -20.67
C THR A 124 17.38 -5.92 -19.56
N TRP A 125 16.31 -6.70 -19.51
CA TRP A 125 15.25 -6.59 -18.52
C TRP A 125 15.60 -7.45 -17.30
N ASN A 126 15.79 -6.79 -16.17
CA ASN A 126 16.14 -7.42 -14.91
C ASN A 126 14.99 -7.26 -13.90
N GLY A 127 14.74 -8.31 -13.14
CA GLY A 127 13.76 -8.31 -12.05
C GLY A 127 13.31 -9.73 -11.77
N LYS A 128 13.00 -10.04 -10.51
CA LYS A 128 12.15 -11.20 -10.25
C LYS A 128 10.74 -10.76 -10.60
N ALA A 129 10.08 -11.48 -11.51
CA ALA A 129 8.63 -11.41 -11.59
C ALA A 129 8.09 -11.63 -10.17
N ASP A 130 7.36 -10.65 -9.64
CA ASP A 130 6.43 -10.95 -8.54
C ASP A 130 5.54 -12.08 -9.08
N PRO A 131 5.47 -13.26 -8.42
CA PRO A 131 4.74 -14.40 -8.95
C PRO A 131 3.38 -13.94 -9.48
N SER A 132 3.17 -14.16 -10.77
CA SER A 132 1.91 -13.86 -11.45
C SER A 132 0.79 -14.57 -10.69
N GLY A 133 0.05 -13.82 -9.88
CA GLY A 133 -0.95 -14.37 -8.96
C GLY A 133 -1.04 -13.68 -7.60
N GLN A 134 -0.04 -12.89 -7.17
CA GLN A 134 -0.14 -12.19 -5.88
C GLN A 134 -1.05 -10.95 -6.00
N LYS A 135 -2.33 -11.11 -5.62
CA LYS A 135 -3.36 -10.05 -5.60
C LYS A 135 -2.98 -8.88 -4.68
N TYR A 136 -2.18 -9.14 -3.65
CA TYR A 136 -1.86 -8.18 -2.59
C TYR A 136 -0.34 -7.92 -2.53
N PRO A 137 0.10 -6.71 -2.18
CA PRO A 137 1.53 -6.38 -2.13
C PRO A 137 2.26 -6.94 -0.89
N PHE A 138 1.58 -7.76 -0.08
CA PHE A 138 2.08 -8.40 1.14
C PHE A 138 1.59 -9.85 1.23
N ASN A 139 2.24 -10.65 2.06
CA ASN A 139 1.79 -11.98 2.47
C ASN A 139 0.56 -11.85 3.38
N THR A 140 -0.60 -12.25 2.86
CA THR A 140 -1.89 -12.15 3.57
C THR A 140 -2.08 -13.20 4.66
N LYS A 141 -1.15 -14.15 4.78
CA LYS A 141 -1.12 -15.16 5.86
C LYS A 141 -0.47 -14.62 7.14
N GLU A 142 0.33 -13.57 7.05
CA GLU A 142 0.90 -12.87 8.21
C GLU A 142 -0.19 -12.05 8.91
N THR A 143 -0.84 -12.65 9.91
CA THR A 143 -2.03 -12.06 10.58
C THR A 143 -1.89 -11.91 12.10
N ASP A 144 -0.88 -12.55 12.71
CA ASP A 144 -0.68 -12.57 14.17
C ASP A 144 0.05 -11.32 14.70
N PHE A 145 -0.42 -10.13 14.32
CA PHE A 145 0.29 -8.87 14.56
C PHE A 145 0.54 -8.57 16.05
N PHE A 146 -0.32 -9.02 16.96
CA PHE A 146 -0.12 -8.80 18.40
C PHE A 146 0.95 -9.69 19.02
N GLN A 147 1.32 -10.80 18.37
CA GLN A 147 2.38 -11.67 18.85
C GLN A 147 3.72 -10.92 18.89
N LEU A 148 3.91 -9.97 17.96
CA LEU A 148 5.04 -9.03 17.93
C LEU A 148 5.20 -8.27 19.25
N LEU A 149 4.08 -7.89 19.89
CA LEU A 149 4.14 -7.23 21.18
C LEU A 149 4.49 -8.24 22.28
N TYR A 150 3.81 -9.39 22.29
CA TYR A 150 3.95 -10.39 23.35
C TYR A 150 5.36 -10.98 23.44
N ASP A 151 6.07 -11.04 22.32
CA ASP A 151 7.45 -11.54 22.24
C ASP A 151 8.49 -10.51 22.71
N THR A 152 8.08 -9.28 23.03
CA THR A 152 8.99 -8.24 23.52
C THR A 152 9.16 -8.28 25.04
N ASP A 153 10.38 -8.04 25.52
CA ASP A 153 10.69 -8.03 26.95
C ASP A 153 9.86 -6.99 27.73
N PHE A 154 9.51 -5.87 27.08
CA PHE A 154 8.75 -4.80 27.72
C PHE A 154 7.27 -5.16 27.95
N TRP A 155 6.72 -6.15 27.24
CA TRP A 155 5.30 -6.47 27.31
C TRP A 155 4.84 -6.86 28.71
N SER A 156 5.68 -7.56 29.47
CA SER A 156 5.41 -7.90 30.87
C SER A 156 5.03 -6.68 31.73
N LYS A 157 5.60 -5.51 31.43
CA LYS A 157 5.29 -4.24 32.11
C LYS A 157 3.98 -3.60 31.64
N MET A 158 3.47 -4.02 30.49
CA MET A 158 2.22 -3.52 29.91
C MET A 158 1.00 -4.27 30.44
N GLN A 159 1.16 -5.48 30.98
CA GLN A 159 0.06 -6.35 31.41
C GLN A 159 -0.80 -5.80 32.57
N THR A 160 -0.42 -4.69 33.18
CA THR A 160 -1.21 -3.99 34.21
C THR A 160 -1.80 -2.66 33.72
N ASN A 161 -1.41 -2.18 32.53
CA ASN A 161 -1.85 -0.91 32.00
C ASN A 161 -3.27 -0.99 31.44
N SER A 162 -4.15 -0.12 31.95
CA SER A 162 -5.54 -0.02 31.52
C SER A 162 -5.70 0.53 30.09
N ASN A 163 -4.71 1.27 29.60
CA ASN A 163 -4.58 1.74 28.23
C ASN A 163 -3.09 1.89 27.88
N PHE A 164 -2.69 1.46 26.69
CA PHE A 164 -1.39 1.74 26.07
C PHE A 164 -1.62 2.28 24.65
N GLU A 165 -0.62 2.99 24.11
CA GLU A 165 -0.59 3.50 22.74
C GLU A 165 0.87 3.49 22.26
N PHE A 166 1.13 2.75 21.19
CA PHE A 166 2.42 2.71 20.51
C PHE A 166 2.22 3.14 19.06
N ASP A 167 2.54 4.40 18.75
CA ASP A 167 2.44 4.94 17.40
C ASP A 167 3.75 4.73 16.65
N SER A 168 3.68 4.17 15.43
CA SER A 168 4.84 4.01 14.53
C SER A 168 5.63 5.29 14.26
N ARG A 169 4.96 6.45 14.31
CA ARG A 169 5.56 7.77 14.05
C ARG A 169 6.10 8.45 15.29
N CYS A 170 5.97 7.85 16.47
CA CYS A 170 6.42 8.46 17.72
C CYS A 170 7.96 8.54 17.75
N PRO A 171 8.56 9.75 17.72
CA PRO A 171 9.99 9.93 17.78
C PRO A 171 10.48 9.62 19.19
N ASP A 172 11.73 9.18 19.33
CA ASP A 172 12.38 8.92 20.61
C ASP A 172 11.59 7.97 21.55
N SER A 173 10.82 7.05 20.96
CA SER A 173 10.08 6.02 21.69
C SER A 173 11.02 4.90 22.13
N GLU A 174 10.91 4.47 23.38
CA GLU A 174 11.64 3.31 23.91
C GLU A 174 11.09 1.98 23.38
N TYR A 175 9.85 1.94 22.89
CA TYR A 175 9.15 0.71 22.48
C TYR A 175 9.11 0.50 20.97
N VAL A 176 8.93 1.59 20.20
CA VAL A 176 8.76 1.53 18.73
C VAL A 176 9.97 0.88 18.04
N PRO A 177 11.24 1.14 18.41
CA PRO A 177 12.39 0.47 17.80
C PRO A 177 12.35 -1.06 17.96
N THR A 178 11.97 -1.56 19.15
CA THR A 178 11.87 -3.01 19.40
C THR A 178 10.72 -3.64 18.60
N ILE A 179 9.57 -2.96 18.52
CA ILE A 179 8.43 -3.41 17.70
C ILE A 179 8.82 -3.42 16.21
N THR A 180 9.50 -2.37 15.74
CA THR A 180 9.96 -2.26 14.34
C THR A 180 10.94 -3.39 14.00
N ALA A 181 11.90 -3.68 14.87
CA ALA A 181 12.83 -4.79 14.69
C ALA A 181 12.13 -6.17 14.69
N ALA A 182 10.98 -6.31 15.36
CA ALA A 182 10.16 -7.51 15.27
C ALA A 182 9.40 -7.58 13.93
N ILE A 183 8.83 -6.45 13.49
CA ILE A 183 8.16 -6.32 12.18
C ILE A 183 9.11 -6.64 11.02
N GLU A 184 10.37 -6.21 11.10
CA GLU A 184 11.39 -6.46 10.06
C GLU A 184 11.65 -7.96 9.81
N LYS A 185 11.37 -8.83 10.79
CA LYS A 185 11.55 -10.28 10.68
C LYS A 185 10.37 -11.00 10.03
N LEU A 186 9.26 -10.31 9.79
CA LEU A 186 8.08 -10.89 9.16
C LEU A 186 8.32 -11.13 7.66
N ASP A 187 7.55 -12.07 7.10
CA ASP A 187 7.58 -12.39 5.68
C ASP A 187 6.65 -11.46 4.88
N ASN A 188 7.17 -10.30 4.47
CA ASN A 188 6.45 -9.30 3.65
C ASN A 188 5.03 -9.01 4.16
N SER A 189 4.88 -8.65 5.43
CA SER A 189 3.63 -8.36 6.12
C SER A 189 2.98 -7.02 5.70
N LEU A 190 1.69 -6.85 6.02
CA LEU A 190 0.98 -5.56 5.95
C LEU A 190 1.76 -4.44 6.68
N LEU A 191 2.40 -4.77 7.81
CA LEU A 191 3.16 -3.81 8.62
C LEU A 191 4.51 -3.40 8.00
N GLN A 192 4.96 -4.11 6.97
CA GLN A 192 6.19 -3.79 6.22
C GLN A 192 5.91 -2.97 4.96
N GLN A 193 4.65 -2.63 4.69
CA GLN A 193 4.29 -1.87 3.50
C GLN A 193 4.92 -0.46 3.54
N PRO A 194 5.45 0.04 2.40
CA PRO A 194 6.09 1.35 2.36
C PRO A 194 5.16 2.47 2.82
N ASP A 195 5.74 3.45 3.52
CA ASP A 195 5.03 4.64 4.00
C ASP A 195 3.83 4.38 4.94
N CYS A 196 3.54 3.13 5.31
CA CYS A 196 2.41 2.84 6.18
C CYS A 196 2.56 3.51 7.55
N THR A 197 1.43 3.74 8.20
CA THR A 197 1.37 4.15 9.60
C THR A 197 0.57 3.11 10.35
N TRP A 198 1.16 2.57 11.40
CA TRP A 198 0.46 1.70 12.36
C TRP A 198 0.47 2.29 13.76
N ALA A 199 -0.51 1.89 14.56
CA ALA A 199 -0.52 2.11 16.00
C ALA A 199 -1.11 0.88 16.71
N PHE A 200 -0.43 0.41 17.75
CA PHE A 200 -0.99 -0.58 18.67
C PHE A 200 -1.55 0.14 19.89
N LEU A 201 -2.84 -0.10 20.20
CA LEU A 201 -3.57 0.62 21.24
C LEU A 201 -4.40 -0.33 22.10
N GLY A 202 -4.89 0.18 23.24
CA GLY A 202 -5.93 -0.46 24.05
C GLY A 202 -5.41 -1.05 25.36
N SER A 203 -6.06 -2.09 25.85
CA SER A 203 -5.81 -2.63 27.19
C SER A 203 -4.63 -3.59 27.22
N GLY A 204 -3.60 -3.26 28.02
CA GLY A 204 -2.50 -4.17 28.30
C GLY A 204 -2.92 -5.33 29.21
N ILE A 205 -3.96 -5.12 30.04
CA ILE A 205 -4.48 -6.10 31.00
C ILE A 205 -4.67 -7.49 30.39
N ASP A 206 -4.09 -8.50 31.03
CA ASP A 206 -4.24 -9.89 30.62
C ASP A 206 -5.71 -10.35 30.64
N GLY A 207 -6.07 -11.21 29.69
CA GLY A 207 -7.46 -11.63 29.48
C GLY A 207 -8.33 -10.63 28.72
N LYS A 208 -7.87 -9.39 28.47
CA LYS A 208 -8.61 -8.37 27.69
C LYS A 208 -8.15 -8.26 26.23
N LYS A 209 -7.89 -9.39 25.56
CA LYS A 209 -7.39 -9.41 24.17
C LYS A 209 -8.31 -8.65 23.20
N ALA A 210 -9.63 -8.76 23.34
CA ALA A 210 -10.60 -8.07 22.49
C ALA A 210 -10.64 -6.53 22.68
N ASP A 211 -10.04 -6.03 23.74
CA ASP A 211 -9.89 -4.59 24.03
C ASP A 211 -8.50 -4.07 23.61
N ARG A 212 -7.81 -4.79 22.72
CA ARG A 212 -6.54 -4.40 22.07
C ARG A 212 -6.79 -4.18 20.59
N TYR A 213 -6.13 -3.18 20.01
CA TYR A 213 -6.39 -2.72 18.65
C TYR A 213 -5.08 -2.44 17.92
N LEU A 214 -4.97 -2.90 16.68
CA LEU A 214 -3.99 -2.45 15.72
C LEU A 214 -4.72 -1.58 14.72
N PHE A 215 -4.32 -0.31 14.61
CA PHE A 215 -4.79 0.58 13.55
C PHE A 215 -3.70 0.63 12.49
N TRP A 216 -4.08 0.54 11.22
CA TRP A 216 -3.16 0.57 10.10
C TRP A 216 -3.72 1.39 8.94
N THR A 217 -2.88 2.18 8.29
CA THR A 217 -3.16 2.86 7.02
C THR A 217 -1.93 2.79 6.14
N SER A 218 -2.11 2.77 4.81
CA SER A 218 -1.02 2.86 3.84
C SER A 218 -0.44 4.28 3.71
N LEU A 219 -0.99 5.24 4.44
CA LEU A 219 -0.60 6.65 4.36
C LEU A 219 0.50 6.99 5.38
N ASN A 220 1.41 7.87 4.96
CA ASN A 220 2.39 8.45 5.87
C ASN A 220 1.74 9.63 6.59
N THR A 221 1.37 9.42 7.85
CA THR A 221 0.55 10.39 8.59
C THR A 221 1.27 11.72 8.86
N ASP A 222 2.60 11.73 8.94
CA ASP A 222 3.37 12.98 9.04
C ASP A 222 3.25 13.83 7.77
N LYS A 223 3.17 13.19 6.60
CA LYS A 223 2.94 13.88 5.31
C LYS A 223 1.47 14.27 5.12
N VAL A 224 0.53 13.44 5.57
CA VAL A 224 -0.91 13.75 5.57
C VAL A 224 -1.21 14.98 6.42
N GLY A 225 -0.54 15.11 7.56
CA GLY A 225 -0.78 16.16 8.55
C GLY A 225 -1.91 15.84 9.52
N ALA A 226 -1.97 16.60 10.62
CA ALA A 226 -2.96 16.42 11.68
C ALA A 226 -4.36 16.95 11.30
N GLY A 227 -5.40 16.36 11.91
CA GLY A 227 -6.79 16.79 11.74
C GLY A 227 -7.43 16.34 10.42
N LYS A 228 -6.86 15.32 9.76
CA LYS A 228 -7.35 14.80 8.48
C LYS A 228 -8.08 13.49 8.68
N GLU A 229 -9.23 13.35 8.03
CA GLU A 229 -9.95 12.08 7.98
C GLU A 229 -9.22 11.11 7.03
N ILE A 230 -9.00 9.88 7.49
CA ILE A 230 -8.33 8.82 6.74
C ILE A 230 -9.05 7.49 6.95
N PRO A 231 -9.07 6.59 5.94
CA PRO A 231 -9.48 5.22 6.18
C PRO A 231 -8.37 4.47 6.93
N VAL A 232 -8.78 3.53 7.78
CA VAL A 232 -7.89 2.64 8.52
C VAL A 232 -8.42 1.22 8.48
N ILE A 233 -7.51 0.24 8.41
CA ILE A 233 -7.78 -1.12 8.82
C ILE A 233 -7.58 -1.19 10.33
N VAL A 234 -8.54 -1.77 11.04
CA VAL A 234 -8.43 -2.08 12.47
C VAL A 234 -8.50 -3.58 12.66
N GLN A 235 -7.47 -4.16 13.28
CA GLN A 235 -7.53 -5.54 13.79
C GLN A 235 -7.68 -5.51 15.31
N THR A 236 -8.66 -6.22 15.85
CA THR A 236 -8.77 -6.42 17.30
C THR A 236 -7.86 -7.56 17.75
N GLY A 237 -7.44 -7.58 19.02
CA GLY A 237 -6.56 -8.63 19.56
C GLY A 237 -7.19 -10.02 19.65
N ASP A 238 -8.48 -10.17 19.36
CA ASP A 238 -9.19 -11.43 19.12
C ASP A 238 -9.31 -11.79 17.62
N GLY A 239 -8.58 -11.08 16.74
CA GLY A 239 -8.38 -11.44 15.33
C GLY A 239 -9.46 -10.94 14.35
N LYS A 240 -10.39 -10.07 14.78
CA LYS A 240 -11.43 -9.52 13.89
C LYS A 240 -10.92 -8.31 13.14
N TYR A 241 -11.32 -8.16 11.89
CA TYR A 241 -10.95 -7.04 11.05
C TYR A 241 -12.12 -6.07 10.86
N TYR A 242 -11.77 -4.78 10.78
CA TYR A 242 -12.69 -3.71 10.45
C TYR A 242 -12.02 -2.74 9.49
N VAL A 243 -12.80 -2.10 8.62
CA VAL A 243 -12.39 -0.88 7.92
C VAL A 243 -13.21 0.27 8.49
N SER A 244 -12.52 1.27 9.02
CA SER A 244 -13.12 2.41 9.70
C SER A 244 -12.49 3.71 9.21
N GLU A 245 -13.01 4.84 9.68
CA GLU A 245 -12.43 6.16 9.48
C GLU A 245 -11.92 6.70 10.82
N THR A 246 -10.74 7.32 10.79
CA THR A 246 -10.17 8.06 11.92
C THR A 246 -9.78 9.46 11.49
N THR A 247 -9.62 10.36 12.46
CA THR A 247 -9.01 11.66 12.23
C THR A 247 -7.58 11.62 12.75
N THR A 248 -6.57 11.93 11.92
CA THR A 248 -5.16 11.97 12.33
C THR A 248 -4.94 12.94 13.49
N GLY A 249 -4.12 12.56 14.46
CA GLY A 249 -3.93 13.31 15.69
C GLY A 249 -2.51 13.85 15.83
N LYS A 250 -2.36 15.13 16.15
CA LYS A 250 -1.05 15.69 16.53
C LYS A 250 -0.64 15.16 17.91
N ARG A 251 0.62 14.80 18.07
CA ARG A 251 1.24 14.39 19.33
C ARG A 251 2.60 15.06 19.50
N THR A 252 3.11 15.07 20.72
CA THR A 252 4.43 15.60 21.04
C THR A 252 5.13 14.65 22.00
N LYS A 253 6.37 14.27 21.69
CA LYS A 253 7.25 13.46 22.55
C LYS A 253 8.59 14.16 22.64
N ASN A 254 9.02 14.47 23.87
CA ASN A 254 10.31 15.14 24.14
C ASN A 254 10.56 16.42 23.32
N GLY A 255 9.49 17.17 23.00
CA GLY A 255 9.57 18.39 22.18
C GLY A 255 9.50 18.17 20.66
N SER A 256 9.60 16.92 20.20
CA SER A 256 9.40 16.53 18.81
C SER A 256 7.92 16.25 18.53
N GLU A 257 7.38 16.86 17.48
CA GLU A 257 5.99 16.65 17.06
C GLU A 257 5.90 15.51 16.04
N TYR A 258 4.81 14.75 16.10
CA TYR A 258 4.49 13.72 15.11
C TYR A 258 2.98 13.62 14.91
N VAL A 259 2.57 12.95 13.84
CA VAL A 259 1.15 12.71 13.55
C VAL A 259 0.82 11.24 13.76
N ALA A 260 -0.09 10.97 14.70
CA ALA A 260 -0.63 9.64 14.94
C ALA A 260 -1.80 9.32 13.99
N VAL A 261 -2.04 8.04 13.78
CA VAL A 261 -3.13 7.52 12.92
C VAL A 261 -4.53 7.92 13.39
N SER A 262 -4.68 8.33 14.66
CA SER A 262 -5.93 8.82 15.22
C SER A 262 -5.72 9.94 16.25
N GLN A 263 -6.79 10.68 16.56
CA GLN A 263 -6.85 11.52 17.75
C GLN A 263 -6.68 10.69 19.02
N SER A 264 -6.34 11.32 20.15
CA SER A 264 -6.08 10.57 21.39
C SER A 264 -7.34 9.84 21.86
N LEU A 265 -7.23 8.52 21.95
CA LEU A 265 -8.28 7.62 22.40
C LEU A 265 -7.95 7.19 23.83
N THR A 266 -8.76 7.63 24.79
CA THR A 266 -8.48 7.46 26.22
C THR A 266 -9.36 6.40 26.88
N SER A 267 -10.29 5.78 26.14
CA SER A 267 -11.25 4.84 26.71
C SER A 267 -11.70 3.75 25.73
N GLN A 268 -12.08 2.60 26.29
CA GLN A 268 -12.63 1.46 25.56
C GLN A 268 -13.89 1.80 24.74
N ASN A 269 -14.68 2.76 25.20
CA ASN A 269 -15.87 3.20 24.48
C ASN A 269 -15.53 3.92 23.19
N GLN A 270 -14.43 4.69 23.14
CA GLN A 270 -14.02 5.40 21.93
C GLN A 270 -13.53 4.42 20.85
N TYR A 271 -12.73 3.42 21.22
CA TYR A 271 -12.33 2.36 20.28
C TYR A 271 -13.55 1.62 19.73
N LYS A 272 -14.49 1.22 20.61
CA LYS A 272 -15.73 0.53 20.21
C LYS A 272 -16.62 1.39 19.30
N GLN A 273 -16.63 2.71 19.48
CA GLN A 273 -17.35 3.62 18.58
C GLN A 273 -16.73 3.66 17.18
N ILE A 274 -15.40 3.66 17.08
CA ILE A 274 -14.71 3.57 15.78
C ILE A 274 -15.11 2.28 15.07
N LEU A 275 -15.03 1.14 15.76
CA LEU A 275 -15.43 -0.15 15.18
C LEU A 275 -16.90 -0.19 14.77
N LYS A 276 -17.80 0.39 15.58
CA LYS A 276 -19.24 0.44 15.30
C LYS A 276 -19.57 1.29 14.06
N ASN A 277 -18.77 2.33 13.81
CA ASN A 277 -18.93 3.20 12.65
C ASN A 277 -18.26 2.62 11.39
N GLY A 278 -17.40 1.62 11.56
CA GLY A 278 -16.78 0.87 10.47
C GLY A 278 -17.59 -0.34 10.03
N GLU A 279 -17.02 -1.05 9.06
CA GLU A 279 -17.54 -2.31 8.54
C GLU A 279 -16.62 -3.46 8.99
N ALA A 280 -17.20 -4.62 9.33
CA ALA A 280 -16.46 -5.79 9.80
C ALA A 280 -16.18 -6.76 8.65
N PHE A 281 -15.01 -7.40 8.68
CA PHE A 281 -14.53 -8.31 7.64
C PHE A 281 -14.02 -9.62 8.25
N SER A 282 -14.12 -10.70 7.47
CA SER A 282 -13.77 -12.04 7.95
C SER A 282 -12.27 -12.36 7.79
N SER A 283 -11.56 -11.59 6.97
CA SER A 283 -10.14 -11.80 6.67
C SER A 283 -9.39 -10.49 6.43
N LEU A 284 -8.06 -10.55 6.52
CA LEU A 284 -7.18 -9.44 6.17
C LEU A 284 -7.33 -9.05 4.69
N GLU A 285 -7.55 -10.05 3.83
CA GLU A 285 -7.78 -9.87 2.40
C GLU A 285 -9.01 -9.00 2.10
N GLU A 286 -10.16 -9.38 2.67
CA GLU A 286 -11.40 -8.62 2.53
C GLU A 286 -11.28 -7.21 3.12
N ALA A 287 -10.64 -7.10 4.30
CA ALA A 287 -10.40 -5.81 4.93
C ALA A 287 -9.49 -4.91 4.08
N TYR A 288 -8.46 -5.48 3.42
CA TYR A 288 -7.57 -4.72 2.56
C TYR A 288 -8.25 -4.26 1.27
N ASP A 289 -9.06 -5.12 0.63
CA ASP A 289 -9.86 -4.74 -0.53
C ASP A 289 -10.84 -3.60 -0.20
N ALA A 290 -11.52 -3.70 0.95
CA ALA A 290 -12.43 -2.66 1.43
C ALA A 290 -11.69 -1.37 1.79
N TYR A 291 -10.49 -1.48 2.39
CA TYR A 291 -9.62 -0.34 2.65
C TYR A 291 -9.22 0.39 1.37
N LEU A 292 -8.78 -0.33 0.33
CA LEU A 292 -8.44 0.26 -0.97
C LEU A 292 -9.66 0.94 -1.62
N SER A 293 -10.82 0.31 -1.53
CA SER A 293 -12.10 0.88 -1.99
C SER A 293 -12.43 2.17 -1.25
N ALA A 294 -12.27 2.18 0.08
CA ALA A 294 -12.47 3.36 0.91
C ALA A 294 -11.47 4.47 0.54
N LEU A 295 -10.18 4.15 0.44
CA LEU A 295 -9.11 5.09 0.08
C LEU A 295 -9.30 5.71 -1.31
N GLY A 296 -9.95 4.98 -2.23
CA GLY A 296 -10.34 5.46 -3.56
C GLY A 296 -11.50 6.46 -3.57
N ASN A 297 -12.19 6.68 -2.44
CA ASN A 297 -13.25 7.67 -2.34
C ASN A 297 -12.70 9.10 -2.46
N SER A 298 -13.41 9.97 -3.19
CA SER A 298 -12.99 11.35 -3.44
C SER A 298 -12.81 12.19 -2.17
N LYS A 299 -13.47 11.84 -1.06
CA LYS A 299 -13.27 12.51 0.24
C LYS A 299 -11.82 12.45 0.73
N TYR A 300 -11.07 11.42 0.32
CA TYR A 300 -9.66 11.24 0.69
C TYR A 300 -8.69 11.69 -0.40
N ASP A 301 -9.14 12.38 -1.46
CA ASP A 301 -8.23 12.85 -2.52
C ASP A 301 -7.13 13.77 -1.98
N SER A 302 -7.46 14.58 -0.96
CA SER A 302 -6.50 15.51 -0.33
C SER A 302 -5.39 14.86 0.49
N VAL A 303 -5.55 13.59 0.84
CA VAL A 303 -4.58 12.81 1.63
C VAL A 303 -3.93 11.70 0.80
N ARG A 304 -4.45 11.42 -0.41
CA ARG A 304 -3.94 10.37 -1.29
C ARG A 304 -2.63 10.83 -1.94
N GLY A 305 -1.57 10.03 -1.79
CA GLY A 305 -0.23 10.36 -2.30
C GLY A 305 0.63 11.17 -1.33
N SER A 306 0.13 11.40 -0.11
CA SER A 306 0.92 11.84 1.04
C SER A 306 1.65 10.66 1.67
#